data_AF-A0A150QX44-F1
#
_entry.id   AF-A0A150QX44-F1
#
_cell.length_a   1.000
_cell.length_b   1.000
_cell.length_c   1.000
_cell.angle_alpha   90.00
_cell.angle_beta   90.00
_cell.angle_gamma   90.00
#
_symmetry.space_group_name_H-M   'P 1'
#
loop_
_entity.id
_entity.type
_entity.pdbx_description
1 polymer ?
#
loop_
_entity_poly.entity_id
_entity_poly.type
_entity_poly.pdbx_seq_one_letter_code
_entity_poly.pdbx_strand_id
1 'polypeptide(L)'
;MTDAGAASVDIPPHVIDTVKRCIVESLAVEAEAVELGSRLTDDLGADSLDFVDIVFMVDHELQIRARESEFNFITRLDFSSPEVMKEGFLTEPVVTRLETWLPALAAVEDKTRVTPRQLFSLITVEAICIVAARRLAAPAGGAGSTAAPG
;
A
#
# COMPACT_ATOMS: atom_id res chain seq x y z
N MET A 1 5.26 18.98 18.36
CA MET A 1 4.35 18.40 17.35
C MET A 1 4.84 16.99 17.14
N THR A 2 4.15 16.04 17.76
CA THR A 2 4.67 14.71 18.09
C THR A 2 4.71 13.79 16.87
N ASP A 3 5.92 13.37 16.55
CA ASP A 3 6.32 12.20 15.77
C ASP A 3 5.42 11.01 16.11
N ALA A 4 4.49 10.69 15.21
CA ALA A 4 3.67 9.48 15.30
C ALA A 4 4.42 8.39 14.54
N GLY A 5 5.13 7.55 15.29
CA GLY A 5 6.01 6.51 14.78
C GLY A 5 5.31 5.48 13.88
N ALA A 6 5.27 5.77 12.59
CA ALA A 6 5.42 4.75 11.57
C ALA A 6 6.90 4.33 11.59
N ALA A 7 7.14 3.01 11.68
CA ALA A 7 8.48 2.41 11.70
C ALA A 7 9.43 3.17 10.76
N SER A 8 10.61 3.53 11.27
CA SER A 8 11.69 4.26 10.60
C SER A 8 12.20 3.46 9.39
N VAL A 9 11.37 3.38 8.35
CA VAL A 9 11.70 2.86 7.04
C VAL A 9 12.47 3.98 6.37
N ASP A 10 13.76 3.75 6.15
CA ASP A 10 14.56 4.60 5.28
C ASP A 10 14.04 4.39 3.85
N ILE A 11 13.30 5.39 3.34
CA ILE A 11 12.75 5.36 1.99
C ILE A 11 13.80 6.01 1.07
N PRO A 12 14.41 5.25 0.14
CA PRO A 12 15.40 5.83 -0.76
C PRO A 12 14.79 6.94 -1.63
N PRO A 13 15.50 8.05 -1.92
CA PRO A 13 14.96 9.14 -2.74
C PRO A 13 14.43 8.69 -4.11
N HIS A 14 15.12 7.77 -4.79
CA HIS A 14 14.67 7.25 -6.08
C HIS A 14 13.32 6.52 -6.01
N VAL A 15 12.97 5.92 -4.86
CA VAL A 15 11.65 5.29 -4.64
C VAL A 15 10.58 6.36 -4.58
N ILE A 16 10.82 7.43 -3.83
CA ILE A 16 9.89 8.57 -3.73
C ILE A 16 9.66 9.18 -5.12
N ASP A 17 10.74 9.46 -5.84
CA ASP A 17 10.66 10.07 -7.17
C ASP A 17 9.90 9.18 -8.17
N THR A 18 10.14 7.86 -8.13
CA THR A 18 9.44 6.90 -8.99
C THR A 18 7.96 6.81 -8.65
N VAL A 19 7.62 6.68 -7.36
CA VAL A 19 6.23 6.60 -6.91
C VAL A 19 5.46 7.87 -7.27
N LYS A 20 6.02 9.05 -7.00
CA LYS A 20 5.39 10.32 -7.35
C LYS A 20 5.14 10.43 -8.85
N ARG A 21 6.12 10.04 -9.67
CA ARG A 21 5.99 10.04 -11.13
C ARG A 21 4.88 9.09 -11.58
N CYS A 22 4.81 7.86 -11.06
CA CYS A 22 3.73 6.93 -11.39
C CYS A 22 2.35 7.52 -11.06
N ILE A 23 2.21 8.16 -9.90
CA ILE A 23 0.95 8.79 -9.49
C ILE A 23 0.56 9.95 -10.42
N VAL A 24 1.51 10.83 -10.77
CA VAL A 24 1.29 11.91 -11.75
C VAL A 24 0.84 11.36 -13.09
N GLU A 25 1.52 10.33 -13.59
CA GLU A 25 1.21 9.69 -14.88
C GLU A 25 -0.16 9.01 -14.86
N SER A 26 -0.51 8.26 -13.80
CA SER A 26 -1.79 7.56 -13.70
C SER A 26 -2.98 8.51 -13.50
N LEU A 27 -2.83 9.54 -12.66
CA LEU A 27 -3.94 10.42 -12.29
C LEU A 27 -4.02 11.69 -13.15
N ALA A 28 -3.02 11.96 -14.00
CA ALA A 28 -2.89 13.19 -14.77
C ALA A 28 -3.00 14.46 -13.90
N VAL A 29 -2.37 14.44 -12.71
CA VAL A 29 -2.30 15.55 -11.76
C VAL A 29 -0.94 16.26 -11.82
N GLU A 30 -0.88 17.50 -11.34
CA GLU A 30 0.38 18.25 -11.26
C GLU A 30 1.36 17.62 -10.27
N ALA A 31 2.66 17.62 -10.59
CA ALA A 31 3.69 17.01 -9.76
C ALA A 31 3.79 17.64 -8.36
N GLU A 32 3.50 18.94 -8.27
CA GLU A 32 3.48 19.70 -7.03
C GLU A 32 2.31 19.32 -6.12
N ALA A 33 1.25 18.70 -6.63
CA ALA A 33 0.13 18.22 -5.82
C ALA A 33 0.46 16.90 -5.08
N VAL A 34 1.47 16.16 -5.55
CA VAL A 34 1.82 14.83 -5.03
C VAL A 34 2.83 14.95 -3.90
N GLU A 35 2.32 15.11 -2.69
CA GLU A 35 3.09 15.12 -1.45
C GLU A 35 3.01 13.77 -0.71
N LEU A 36 4.01 13.45 0.12
CA LEU A 36 4.05 12.17 0.85
C LEU A 36 2.80 11.98 1.74
N GLY A 37 2.31 13.06 2.34
CA GLY A 37 1.12 13.05 3.17
C GLY A 37 -0.21 13.01 2.41
N SER A 38 -0.21 13.22 1.08
CA SER A 38 -1.44 13.25 0.28
C SER A 38 -2.10 11.88 0.27
N ARG A 39 -3.42 11.85 0.47
CA ARG A 39 -4.27 10.67 0.34
C ARG A 39 -4.63 10.46 -1.12
N LEU A 40 -4.42 9.25 -1.63
CA LEU A 40 -4.67 8.95 -3.05
C LEU A 40 -6.11 9.26 -3.44
N THR A 41 -7.08 8.78 -2.66
CA THR A 41 -8.51 9.00 -2.97
C THR A 41 -9.00 10.38 -2.54
N ASP A 42 -8.74 10.77 -1.29
CA ASP A 42 -9.34 11.99 -0.72
C ASP A 42 -8.72 13.28 -1.29
N ASP A 43 -7.41 13.29 -1.56
CA ASP A 43 -6.68 14.50 -1.97
C ASP A 43 -6.33 14.51 -3.47
N LEU A 44 -6.02 13.34 -4.05
CA LEU A 44 -5.61 13.22 -5.45
C LEU A 44 -6.71 12.69 -6.38
N GLY A 45 -7.86 12.30 -5.84
CA GLY A 45 -9.02 11.87 -6.62
C GLY A 45 -8.90 10.47 -7.23
N ALA A 46 -7.96 9.64 -6.76
CA ALA A 46 -7.80 8.27 -7.25
C ALA A 46 -8.99 7.39 -6.88
N ASP A 47 -9.54 6.70 -7.87
CA ASP A 47 -10.52 5.64 -7.65
C ASP A 47 -9.85 4.26 -7.44
N SER A 48 -10.66 3.21 -7.35
CA SER A 48 -10.17 1.85 -7.13
C SER A 48 -9.36 1.28 -8.31
N LEU A 49 -9.67 1.68 -9.55
CA LEU A 49 -8.94 1.24 -10.74
C LEU A 49 -7.62 2.00 -10.84
N ASP A 50 -7.64 3.30 -10.59
CA ASP A 50 -6.42 4.12 -10.56
C ASP A 50 -5.41 3.57 -9.55
N PHE A 51 -5.89 3.16 -8.37
CA PHE A 51 -5.03 2.53 -7.37
C PHE A 51 -4.34 1.26 -7.89
N VAL A 52 -5.05 0.40 -8.62
CA VAL A 52 -4.49 -0.81 -9.22
C VAL A 52 -3.45 -0.47 -10.28
N ASP A 53 -3.71 0.53 -11.10
CA ASP A 53 -2.79 0.98 -12.16
C ASP A 53 -1.52 1.61 -11.58
N ILE A 54 -1.65 2.48 -10.56
CA ILE A 54 -0.51 3.07 -9.84
C ILE A 54 0.38 1.97 -9.26
N VAL A 55 -0.22 1.02 -8.54
CA VAL A 55 0.50 -0.10 -7.94
C VAL A 55 1.24 -0.92 -9.00
N PHE A 56 0.58 -1.21 -10.13
CA PHE A 56 1.17 -1.96 -11.22
C PHE A 56 2.35 -1.23 -11.86
N MET A 57 2.21 0.08 -12.08
CA MET A 57 3.28 0.94 -12.59
C MET A 57 4.46 0.99 -11.61
N VAL A 58 4.22 1.17 -10.31
CA VAL A 58 5.29 1.17 -9.29
C VAL A 58 6.01 -0.18 -9.26
N ASP A 59 5.28 -1.30 -9.28
CA ASP A 59 5.87 -2.64 -9.30
C ASP A 59 6.75 -2.84 -10.55
N HIS A 60 6.28 -2.37 -11.71
CA HIS A 60 7.02 -2.44 -12.97
C HIS A 60 8.29 -1.58 -12.91
N GLU A 61 8.18 -0.30 -12.57
CA GLU A 61 9.31 0.64 -12.61
C GLU A 61 10.40 0.30 -11.58
N LEU A 62 10.02 -0.20 -10.41
CA LEU A 62 10.96 -0.60 -9.36
C LEU A 62 11.34 -2.09 -9.41
N GLN A 63 10.84 -2.85 -10.40
CA GLN A 63 11.12 -4.29 -10.55
C GLN A 63 10.79 -5.10 -9.28
N ILE A 64 9.69 -4.74 -8.60
CA ILE A 64 9.22 -5.39 -7.39
C ILE A 64 8.50 -6.69 -7.74
N ARG A 65 8.74 -7.76 -6.96
CA ARG A 65 7.99 -9.00 -7.08
C ARG A 65 6.61 -8.85 -6.42
N ALA A 66 5.61 -8.47 -7.22
CA ALA A 66 4.23 -8.24 -6.78
C ALA A 66 3.65 -9.35 -5.88
N ARG A 67 3.92 -10.64 -6.16
CA ARG A 67 3.25 -11.78 -5.49
C ARG A 67 3.33 -11.81 -3.96
N GLU A 68 4.32 -11.17 -3.37
CA GLU A 68 4.51 -11.17 -1.91
C GLU A 68 4.29 -9.78 -1.29
N SER A 69 4.05 -8.75 -2.11
CA SER A 69 3.94 -7.37 -1.66
C SER A 69 2.61 -7.10 -0.97
N GLU A 70 2.64 -6.11 -0.07
CA GLU A 70 1.46 -5.53 0.54
C GLU A 70 0.48 -4.99 -0.52
N PHE A 71 1.00 -4.55 -1.67
CA PHE A 71 0.20 -4.21 -2.84
C PHE A 71 -0.64 -5.37 -3.35
N ASN A 72 -0.07 -6.58 -3.47
CA ASN A 72 -0.85 -7.75 -3.88
C ASN A 72 -1.88 -8.16 -2.83
N PHE A 73 -1.56 -7.98 -1.55
CA PHE A 73 -2.53 -8.23 -0.49
C PHE A 73 -3.74 -7.31 -0.61
N ILE A 74 -3.54 -5.99 -0.68
CA ILE A 74 -4.67 -5.04 -0.72
C ILE A 74 -5.48 -5.11 -2.01
N THR A 75 -4.83 -5.28 -3.16
CA THR A 75 -5.53 -5.39 -4.47
C THR A 75 -6.34 -6.69 -4.62
N ARG A 76 -6.09 -7.70 -3.76
CA ARG A 76 -6.79 -8.99 -3.77
C ARG A 76 -7.68 -9.23 -2.56
N LEU A 77 -7.91 -8.22 -1.72
CA LEU A 77 -8.84 -8.34 -0.61
C LEU A 77 -10.24 -8.68 -1.13
N ASP A 78 -10.73 -9.86 -0.75
CA ASP A 78 -12.11 -10.25 -1.01
C ASP A 78 -13.01 -9.74 0.12
N PHE A 79 -13.59 -8.56 -0.09
CA PHE A 79 -14.54 -7.95 0.84
C PHE A 79 -15.84 -8.74 1.03
N SER A 80 -16.09 -9.80 0.24
CA SER A 80 -17.22 -10.71 0.45
C SER A 80 -16.89 -11.87 1.42
N SER A 81 -15.60 -12.09 1.70
CA SER A 81 -15.15 -13.15 2.60
C SER A 81 -15.34 -12.79 4.08
N PRO A 82 -15.88 -13.70 4.91
CA PRO A 82 -16.01 -13.49 6.36
C PRO A 82 -14.65 -13.40 7.09
N GLU A 83 -13.56 -13.86 6.46
CA GLU A 83 -12.20 -13.70 7.00
C GLU A 83 -11.69 -12.27 6.84
N VAL A 84 -12.19 -11.54 5.84
CA VAL A 84 -11.80 -10.16 5.55
C VAL A 84 -12.77 -9.16 6.16
N MET A 85 -14.08 -9.43 6.06
CA MET A 85 -15.13 -8.56 6.55
C MET A 85 -16.11 -9.27 7.49
N LYS A 86 -16.41 -8.63 8.61
CA LYS A 86 -17.47 -9.04 9.54
C LYS A 86 -18.31 -7.83 9.91
N GLU A 87 -19.63 -7.97 9.81
CA GLU A 87 -20.59 -6.93 10.19
C GLU A 87 -20.36 -5.57 9.50
N GLY A 88 -19.83 -5.59 8.27
CA GLY A 88 -19.54 -4.38 7.48
C GLY A 88 -18.17 -3.74 7.77
N PHE A 89 -17.36 -4.34 8.64
CA PHE A 89 -16.03 -3.84 9.03
C PHE A 89 -14.93 -4.86 8.72
N LEU A 90 -13.70 -4.37 8.55
CA LEU A 90 -12.53 -5.22 8.42
C LEU A 90 -12.30 -6.00 9.71
N THR A 91 -11.88 -7.25 9.58
CA THR A 91 -11.51 -8.08 10.73
C THR A 91 -10.20 -7.60 11.35
N GLU A 92 -10.02 -7.85 12.64
CA GLU A 92 -8.80 -7.51 13.38
C GLU A 92 -7.51 -8.04 12.72
N PRO A 93 -7.44 -9.29 12.20
CA PRO A 93 -6.26 -9.76 11.47
C PRO A 93 -5.94 -8.94 10.23
N VAL A 94 -6.95 -8.48 9.50
CA VAL A 94 -6.76 -7.62 8.31
C VAL A 94 -6.25 -6.24 8.72
N VAL A 95 -6.88 -5.61 9.71
CA VAL A 95 -6.45 -4.30 10.22
C VAL A 95 -5.02 -4.35 10.73
N THR A 96 -4.67 -5.36 11.54
CA THR A 96 -3.31 -5.57 12.06
C THR A 96 -2.28 -5.71 10.93
N ARG A 97 -2.62 -6.43 9.86
CA ARG A 97 -1.74 -6.57 8.71
C ARG A 97 -1.54 -5.25 7.95
N LEU A 98 -2.61 -4.47 7.78
CA LEU A 98 -2.57 -3.17 7.12
C LEU A 98 -1.74 -2.15 7.89
N GLU A 99 -1.84 -2.12 9.22
CA GLU A 99 -1.10 -1.19 10.09
C GLU A 99 0.41 -1.27 9.91
N THR A 100 0.91 -2.43 9.48
CA THR A 100 2.34 -2.60 9.27
C THR A 100 2.88 -1.63 8.23
N TRP A 101 2.12 -1.26 7.20
CA TRP A 101 2.58 -0.44 6.06
C TRP A 101 1.69 0.77 5.75
N LEU A 102 0.59 0.94 6.48
CA LEU A 102 -0.37 2.03 6.33
C LEU A 102 -0.36 2.94 7.58
N PRO A 103 0.57 3.91 7.69
CA PRO A 103 0.71 4.80 8.85
C PRO A 103 -0.58 5.47 9.28
N ALA A 104 -1.39 5.92 8.30
CA ALA A 104 -2.63 6.64 8.55
C ALA A 104 -3.65 5.81 9.36
N LEU A 105 -3.56 4.47 9.31
CA LEU A 105 -4.41 3.58 10.07
C LEU A 105 -4.15 3.66 11.59
N ALA A 106 -2.93 4.04 12.00
CA ALA A 106 -2.60 4.26 13.41
C ALA A 106 -3.36 5.45 14.02
N ALA A 107 -3.79 6.40 13.20
CA ALA A 107 -4.58 7.56 13.61
C ALA A 107 -6.09 7.30 13.67
N VAL A 108 -6.56 6.11 13.28
CA VAL A 108 -7.97 5.75 13.37
C VAL A 108 -8.36 5.51 14.84
N GLU A 109 -9.37 6.24 15.31
CA GLU A 109 -9.87 6.15 16.69
C GLU A 109 -10.42 4.75 17.02
N ASP A 110 -11.26 4.20 16.15
CA ASP A 110 -11.84 2.87 16.32
C ASP A 110 -11.44 1.93 15.18
N LYS A 111 -10.36 1.19 15.42
CA LYS A 111 -9.79 0.20 14.51
C LYS A 111 -10.70 -1.02 14.29
N THR A 112 -11.72 -1.23 15.13
CA THR A 112 -12.70 -2.31 14.94
C THR A 112 -13.82 -1.94 13.98
N ARG A 113 -13.90 -0.66 13.58
CA ARG A 113 -14.95 -0.11 12.71
C ARG A 113 -14.44 0.39 11.37
N VAL A 114 -13.29 -0.11 10.92
CA VAL A 114 -12.70 0.27 9.62
C VAL A 114 -13.53 -0.33 8.49
N THR A 115 -14.05 0.52 7.62
CA THR A 115 -14.78 0.10 6.41
C THR A 115 -13.85 0.03 5.19
N PRO A 116 -14.20 -0.70 4.11
CA PRO A 116 -13.41 -0.68 2.88
C PRO A 116 -13.20 0.74 2.33
N ARG A 117 -14.24 1.57 2.36
CA ARG A 117 -14.14 2.98 1.94
C ARG A 117 -13.10 3.74 2.78
N GLN A 118 -13.16 3.59 4.10
CA GLN A 118 -12.19 4.22 4.99
C GLN A 118 -10.78 3.67 4.78
N LEU A 119 -10.63 2.37 4.49
CA LEU A 119 -9.33 1.79 4.15
C LEU A 119 -8.70 2.50 2.94
N PHE A 120 -9.42 2.60 1.82
CA PHE A 120 -8.89 3.25 0.61
C PHE A 120 -8.63 4.75 0.83
N SER A 121 -9.46 5.42 1.64
CA SER A 121 -9.26 6.83 1.98
C SER A 121 -8.02 7.08 2.85
N LEU A 122 -7.50 6.06 3.54
CA LEU A 122 -6.31 6.15 4.37
C LEU A 122 -5.00 5.94 3.59
N ILE A 123 -5.06 5.47 2.34
CA ILE A 123 -3.86 5.21 1.55
C ILE A 123 -3.22 6.53 1.14
N THR A 124 -2.02 6.78 1.64
CA THR A 124 -1.20 7.95 1.29
C THR A 124 -0.12 7.60 0.28
N VAL A 125 0.46 8.63 -0.35
CA VAL A 125 1.66 8.50 -1.18
C VAL A 125 2.80 7.84 -0.38
N GLU A 126 2.98 8.24 0.88
CA GLU A 126 3.94 7.63 1.80
C GLU A 126 3.72 6.13 1.98
N ALA A 127 2.47 5.66 2.11
CA ALA A 127 2.18 4.23 2.25
C ALA A 127 2.69 3.43 1.04
N ILE A 128 2.54 3.97 -0.17
CA ILE A 128 3.06 3.35 -1.41
C ILE A 128 4.60 3.30 -1.36
N CYS A 129 5.25 4.39 -0.96
CA CYS A 129 6.69 4.44 -0.81
C CYS A 129 7.22 3.44 0.24
N ILE A 130 6.52 3.27 1.38
CA ILE A 130 6.87 2.31 2.43
C ILE A 130 6.84 0.89 1.89
N VAL A 131 5.77 0.52 1.18
CA VAL A 131 5.65 -0.82 0.58
C VAL A 131 6.77 -1.04 -0.43
N ALA A 132 6.99 -0.08 -1.34
CA ALA A 132 8.03 -0.18 -2.35
C ALA A 132 9.44 -0.32 -1.74
N ALA A 133 9.80 0.53 -0.78
CA ALA A 133 11.10 0.49 -0.11
C ALA A 133 11.34 -0.84 0.62
N ARG A 134 10.32 -1.37 1.32
CA ARG A 134 10.42 -2.68 1.99
C ARG A 134 10.66 -3.81 1.02
N ARG A 135 10.01 -3.78 -0.14
CA ARG A 135 10.18 -4.82 -1.16
C ARG A 135 11.54 -4.79 -1.81
N LEU A 136 12.14 -3.62 -1.96
CA LEU A 136 13.51 -3.47 -2.45
C LEU A 136 14.56 -3.87 -1.41
N ALA A 137 14.29 -3.63 -0.12
CA ALA A 137 15.19 -4.03 0.97
C ALA A 137 15.13 -5.53 1.30
N ALA A 138 14.00 -6.19 1.00
CA ALA A 138 13.87 -7.63 1.19
C ALA A 138 14.82 -8.36 0.22
N PRO A 139 15.72 -9.24 0.72
CA PRO A 139 16.60 -9.99 -0.16
C PRO A 139 15.77 -10.81 -1.15
N ALA A 140 16.19 -10.82 -2.41
CA ALA A 140 15.59 -11.66 -3.43
C ALA A 140 15.86 -13.16 -3.15
N GLY A 141 15.15 -13.76 -2.19
CA GLY A 141 15.27 -15.20 -1.86
C GLY A 141 14.31 -15.63 -0.74
N GLY A 142 13.54 -16.72 -0.87
CA GLY A 142 13.55 -17.73 -1.92
C GLY A 142 12.46 -18.80 -1.79
N ALA A 143 12.11 -19.39 -2.93
CA ALA A 143 11.60 -20.76 -3.11
C ALA A 143 11.84 -21.04 -4.61
N GLY A 144 12.75 -21.94 -5.03
CA GLY A 144 12.93 -23.28 -4.49
C GLY A 144 12.02 -24.24 -5.25
N SER A 145 12.20 -24.37 -6.57
CA SER A 145 11.70 -25.56 -7.28
C SER A 145 12.70 -26.68 -7.02
N THR A 146 12.57 -27.35 -5.88
CA THR A 146 13.05 -28.72 -5.74
C THR A 146 12.05 -29.60 -6.47
N ALA A 147 12.29 -29.83 -7.76
CA ALA A 147 11.69 -30.93 -8.47
C ALA A 147 12.15 -32.22 -7.78
N ALA A 148 11.19 -32.94 -7.18
CA ALA A 148 11.43 -34.26 -6.61
C ALA A 148 11.83 -35.24 -7.72
N PRO A 149 12.83 -36.12 -7.52
CA PRO A 149 13.02 -37.26 -8.39
C PRO A 149 11.98 -38.31 -8.02
N GLY A 150 11.07 -38.60 -8.96
CA GLY A 150 10.30 -39.84 -8.99
C GLY A 150 10.90 -40.77 -10.03
#